data_AF-A0A1N7KDD3-F1
#
_entry.id   AF-A0A1N7KDD3-F1
#
_cell.length_a   1.000
_cell.length_b   1.000
_cell.length_c   1.000
_cell.angle_alpha   90.00
_cell.angle_beta   90.00
_cell.angle_gamma   90.00
#
_symmetry.space_group_name_H-M   'P 1'
#
loop_
_entity.id
_entity.type
_entity.pdbx_description
1 polymer ?
#
loop_
_entity_poly.entity_id
_entity_poly.type
_entity_poly.pdbx_seq_one_letter_code
_entity_poly.pdbx_strand_id
1 'polypeptide(L)'
;MIQTVKARAFTITVLTMAVLVAVGIYLSFIAPKQLEMGLSVDHAYTSVDEMKKAADLIVEGTALSQKTVDYEGVLFTTSVLQVDQVLKGKLKEKEIAVLETGGFDGKNHLTMEENRVMDPSRRYILFLEKYKGPVAKDAYVITGAYQGKFAVDGHRVEAPKQVSPKIETIDSKQALIQHISK
;
A
#
# COMPACT_ATOMS: atom_id res chain seq x y z
N MET A 1 36.60 40.94 22.36
CA MET A 1 35.94 39.76 22.98
C MET A 1 34.65 39.35 22.26
N ILE A 2 33.80 40.28 21.81
CA ILE A 2 32.52 39.97 21.11
C ILE A 2 32.72 39.39 19.68
N GLN A 3 33.70 39.86 18.91
CA GLN A 3 33.96 39.35 17.55
C GLN A 3 34.45 37.90 17.54
N THR A 4 35.31 37.52 18.49
CA THR A 4 35.83 36.15 18.62
C THR A 4 34.75 35.14 19.01
N VAL A 5 33.74 35.56 19.79
CA VAL A 5 32.58 34.73 20.13
C VAL A 5 31.67 34.54 18.91
N LYS A 6 31.42 35.59 18.12
CA LYS A 6 30.62 35.50 16.87
C LYS A 6 31.28 34.60 15.80
N ALA A 7 32.60 34.68 15.65
CA ALA A 7 33.34 33.84 14.70
C ALA A 7 33.31 32.35 15.11
N ARG A 8 33.49 32.05 16.40
CA ARG A 8 33.39 30.67 16.91
C ARG A 8 31.97 30.12 16.81
N ALA A 9 30.96 30.93 17.09
CA ALA A 9 29.56 30.54 16.91
C ALA A 9 29.24 30.24 15.44
N PHE A 10 29.77 31.04 14.49
CA PHE A 10 29.60 30.79 13.06
C PHE A 10 30.26 29.48 12.61
N THR A 11 31.51 29.21 13.03
CA THR A 11 32.21 27.96 12.68
C THR A 11 31.51 26.72 13.25
N ILE A 12 31.00 26.80 14.49
CA ILE A 12 30.23 25.71 15.09
C ILE A 12 28.97 25.45 14.25
N THR A 13 28.18 26.47 13.93
CA THR A 13 26.96 26.33 13.12
C THR A 13 27.21 25.67 11.76
N VAL A 14 28.29 26.07 11.06
CA VAL A 14 28.66 25.48 9.76
C VAL A 14 29.03 24.00 9.91
N LEU A 15 29.79 23.64 10.96
CA LEU A 15 30.12 22.25 11.27
C LEU A 15 28.88 21.42 11.60
N THR A 16 27.95 21.93 12.42
CA THR A 16 26.72 21.21 12.74
C THR A 16 25.87 20.97 11.50
N MET A 17 25.77 21.98 10.61
CA MET A 17 25.03 21.85 9.36
C MET A 17 25.68 20.82 8.41
N ALA A 18 27.01 20.81 8.31
CA ALA A 18 27.74 19.82 7.52
C ALA A 18 27.53 18.38 8.04
N VAL A 19 27.52 18.20 9.37
CA VAL A 19 27.23 16.90 9.99
C VAL A 19 25.79 16.46 9.71
N LEU A 20 24.81 17.36 9.85
CA LEU A 20 23.41 17.05 9.54
C LEU A 20 23.21 16.64 8.07
N VAL A 21 23.89 17.33 7.14
CA VAL A 21 23.87 16.98 5.72
C VAL A 21 24.50 15.61 5.49
N ALA A 22 25.67 15.33 6.08
CA ALA A 22 26.33 14.04 5.95
C ALA A 22 25.50 12.88 6.52
N VAL A 23 24.85 13.08 7.67
CA VAL A 23 23.91 12.13 8.26
C VAL A 23 22.71 11.91 7.35
N GLY A 24 22.11 12.97 6.81
CA GLY A 24 21.00 12.86 5.85
C GLY A 24 21.37 12.06 4.60
N ILE A 25 22.55 12.31 4.03
CA ILE A 25 23.08 11.55 2.89
C ILE A 25 23.25 10.07 3.28
N TYR A 26 23.91 9.79 4.42
CA TYR A 26 24.12 8.42 4.88
C TYR A 26 22.81 7.65 5.09
N LEU A 27 21.81 8.29 5.73
CA LEU A 27 20.50 7.70 5.94
C LEU A 27 19.78 7.40 4.61
N SER A 28 19.96 8.22 3.58
CA SER A 28 19.35 7.98 2.26
C SER A 28 19.89 6.74 1.54
N PHE A 29 21.13 6.31 1.83
CA PHE A 29 21.69 5.08 1.27
C PHE A 29 21.19 3.81 1.97
N ILE A 30 20.75 3.92 3.23
CA ILE A 30 20.31 2.78 4.05
C ILE A 30 18.79 2.58 3.98
N ALA A 31 18.03 3.65 3.73
CA ALA A 31 16.58 3.57 3.64
C ALA A 31 16.14 2.58 2.53
N PRO A 32 15.17 1.69 2.83
CA PRO A 32 14.60 0.81 1.82
C PRO A 32 14.09 1.57 0.61
N LYS A 33 14.46 1.09 -0.58
CA LYS A 33 13.98 1.65 -1.85
C LYS A 33 12.73 0.92 -2.34
N GLN A 34 11.98 1.56 -3.22
CA GLN A 34 10.91 0.90 -3.98
C GLN A 34 11.50 0.38 -5.28
N LEU A 35 11.29 -0.90 -5.57
CA LEU A 35 11.73 -1.59 -6.78
C LEU A 35 10.51 -2.14 -7.50
N GLU A 36 10.35 -1.74 -8.74
CA GLU A 36 9.19 -2.06 -9.53
C GLU A 36 9.30 -3.47 -10.13
N MET A 37 8.27 -4.29 -9.91
CA MET A 37 8.19 -5.61 -10.53
C MET A 37 7.65 -5.45 -11.94
N GLY A 38 8.39 -5.91 -12.95
CA GLY A 38 7.95 -5.86 -14.36
C GLY A 38 6.86 -6.88 -14.71
N LEU A 39 5.83 -7.01 -13.87
CA LEU A 39 4.71 -7.93 -14.02
C LEU A 39 3.51 -7.19 -14.62
N SER A 40 2.85 -7.80 -15.60
CA SER A 40 1.61 -7.29 -16.15
C SER A 40 0.41 -7.81 -15.37
N VAL A 41 -0.60 -6.95 -15.19
CA VAL A 41 -1.91 -7.38 -14.70
C VAL A 41 -2.68 -8.11 -15.80
N ASP A 42 -3.43 -9.15 -15.43
CA ASP A 42 -4.27 -9.90 -16.37
C ASP A 42 -5.41 -9.04 -16.93
N HIS A 43 -5.98 -8.17 -16.10
CA HIS A 43 -7.04 -7.24 -16.48
C HIS A 43 -6.87 -5.90 -15.78
N ALA A 44 -6.84 -4.82 -16.56
CA ALA A 44 -6.77 -3.45 -16.05
C ALA A 44 -8.17 -2.81 -16.04
N TYR A 45 -8.68 -2.51 -14.85
CA TYR A 45 -9.99 -1.90 -14.67
C TYR A 45 -9.96 -0.40 -14.96
N THR A 46 -11.02 0.10 -15.60
CA THR A 46 -11.13 1.52 -16.01
C THR A 46 -12.05 2.35 -15.12
N SER A 47 -12.79 1.72 -14.20
CA SER A 47 -13.68 2.40 -13.26
C SER A 47 -13.97 1.55 -12.02
N VAL A 48 -14.39 2.21 -10.93
CA VAL A 48 -14.87 1.51 -9.73
C VAL A 48 -16.08 0.63 -10.02
N ASP A 49 -16.98 1.05 -10.92
CA ASP A 49 -18.17 0.25 -11.25
C ASP A 49 -17.82 -1.07 -11.95
N GLU A 50 -16.80 -1.06 -12.81
CA GLU A 50 -16.27 -2.26 -13.46
C GLU A 50 -15.62 -3.19 -12.44
N MET A 51 -14.75 -2.64 -11.59
CA MET A 51 -14.05 -3.36 -10.53
C MET A 51 -15.02 -3.95 -9.50
N LYS A 52 -16.05 -3.18 -9.12
CA LYS A 52 -17.16 -3.63 -8.28
C LYS A 52 -17.83 -4.86 -8.87
N LYS A 53 -18.08 -4.91 -10.18
CA LYS A 53 -18.75 -6.06 -10.81
C LYS A 53 -17.90 -7.32 -10.72
N ALA A 54 -16.59 -7.20 -10.87
CA ALA A 54 -15.65 -8.32 -10.79
C ALA A 54 -15.42 -8.81 -9.35
N ALA A 55 -15.41 -7.91 -8.35
CA ALA A 55 -15.14 -8.27 -6.97
C ALA A 55 -16.20 -9.21 -6.38
N ASP A 56 -15.78 -10.31 -5.77
CA ASP A 56 -16.64 -11.22 -4.98
C ASP A 56 -17.05 -10.60 -3.64
N LEU A 57 -16.14 -9.81 -3.06
CA LEU A 57 -16.25 -9.23 -1.73
C LEU A 57 -15.67 -7.81 -1.76
N ILE A 58 -16.34 -6.86 -1.10
CA ILE A 58 -15.78 -5.53 -0.85
C ILE A 58 -15.88 -5.27 0.64
N VAL A 59 -14.76 -4.95 1.27
CA VAL A 59 -14.66 -4.73 2.72
C VAL A 59 -13.90 -3.46 3.04
N GLU A 60 -14.23 -2.85 4.16
CA GLU A 60 -13.36 -1.94 4.88
C GLU A 60 -12.74 -2.69 6.06
N GLY A 61 -11.44 -2.54 6.26
CA GLY A 61 -10.75 -3.22 7.34
C GLY A 61 -9.35 -2.68 7.61
N THR A 62 -8.76 -3.16 8.70
CA THR A 62 -7.43 -2.76 9.16
C THR A 62 -6.45 -3.93 9.00
N ALA A 63 -5.31 -3.69 8.35
CA ALA A 63 -4.28 -4.71 8.21
C ALA A 63 -3.60 -4.92 9.58
N LEU A 64 -3.66 -6.13 10.13
CA LEU A 64 -3.10 -6.43 11.45
C LEU A 64 -1.64 -6.85 11.38
N SER A 65 -1.35 -7.78 10.47
CA SER A 65 -0.03 -8.38 10.31
C SER A 65 0.15 -8.84 8.87
N GLN A 66 1.39 -9.07 8.49
CA GLN A 66 1.74 -9.52 7.15
C GLN A 66 2.90 -10.51 7.19
N LYS A 67 2.93 -11.40 6.21
CA LYS A 67 4.03 -12.33 5.97
C LYS A 67 4.36 -12.37 4.49
N THR A 68 5.61 -12.10 4.17
CA THR A 68 6.15 -12.23 2.81
C THR A 68 6.76 -13.61 2.62
N VAL A 69 6.50 -14.22 1.47
CA VAL A 69 7.10 -15.48 1.04
C VAL A 69 7.61 -15.35 -0.39
N ASP A 70 8.73 -15.98 -0.69
CA ASP A 70 9.18 -16.20 -2.07
C ASP A 70 8.50 -17.46 -2.60
N TYR A 71 7.83 -17.34 -3.74
CA TYR A 71 7.29 -18.46 -4.47
C TYR A 71 7.71 -18.34 -5.94
N GLU A 72 8.54 -19.30 -6.39
CA GLU A 72 9.07 -19.35 -7.76
C GLU A 72 9.80 -18.07 -8.20
N GLY A 73 10.47 -17.38 -7.26
CA GLY A 73 11.23 -16.16 -7.53
C GLY A 73 10.40 -14.89 -7.54
N VAL A 74 9.11 -14.98 -7.18
CA VAL A 74 8.21 -13.84 -7.01
C VAL A 74 7.85 -13.72 -5.53
N LEU A 75 8.01 -12.52 -4.96
CA LEU A 75 7.55 -12.28 -3.60
C LEU A 75 6.04 -12.08 -3.58
N PHE A 76 5.40 -12.72 -2.61
CA PHE A 76 4.02 -12.49 -2.26
C PHE A 76 3.91 -12.17 -0.79
N THR A 77 3.09 -11.18 -0.46
CA THR A 77 2.75 -10.83 0.92
C THR A 77 1.32 -11.25 1.21
N THR A 78 1.14 -12.08 2.23
CA THR A 78 -0.18 -12.35 2.80
C THR A 78 -0.39 -11.47 4.02
N SER A 79 -1.42 -10.64 3.98
CA SER A 79 -1.84 -9.76 5.07
C SER A 79 -3.09 -10.32 5.76
N VAL A 80 -3.13 -10.31 7.09
CA VAL A 80 -4.34 -10.57 7.86
C VAL A 80 -5.09 -9.26 8.01
N LEU A 81 -6.28 -9.18 7.43
CA LEU A 81 -7.15 -8.01 7.49
C LEU A 81 -8.26 -8.26 8.51
N GLN A 82 -8.34 -7.40 9.53
CA GLN A 82 -9.50 -7.33 10.40
C GLN A 82 -10.60 -6.54 9.69
N VAL A 83 -11.73 -7.18 9.45
CA VAL A 83 -12.86 -6.59 8.72
C VAL A 83 -13.70 -5.76 9.68
N ASP A 84 -13.74 -4.45 9.42
CA ASP A 84 -14.55 -3.48 10.16
C ASP A 84 -15.98 -3.44 9.59
N GLN A 85 -16.11 -3.48 8.25
CA GLN A 85 -17.39 -3.41 7.55
C GLN A 85 -17.36 -4.20 6.24
N VAL A 86 -18.44 -4.92 5.95
CA VAL A 86 -18.68 -5.52 4.63
C VAL A 86 -19.54 -4.55 3.79
N LEU A 87 -19.02 -4.12 2.65
CA LEU A 87 -19.67 -3.19 1.72
C LEU A 87 -20.38 -3.91 0.56
N LYS A 88 -19.85 -5.06 0.13
CA LYS A 88 -20.46 -5.95 -0.86
C LYS A 88 -20.11 -7.40 -0.55
N GLY A 89 -21.06 -8.32 -0.75
CA GLY A 89 -20.83 -9.76 -0.59
C GLY A 89 -21.30 -10.27 0.78
N LYS A 90 -20.88 -11.49 1.12
CA LYS A 90 -21.20 -12.12 2.41
C LYS A 90 -19.92 -12.66 3.01
N LEU A 91 -19.65 -12.29 4.25
CA LEU A 91 -18.51 -12.75 5.03
C LEU A 91 -18.99 -13.05 6.45
N LYS A 92 -18.54 -14.16 7.04
CA LYS A 92 -18.88 -14.52 8.43
C LYS A 92 -17.72 -14.26 9.38
N GLU A 93 -16.51 -14.36 8.84
CA GLU A 93 -15.25 -14.21 9.50
C GLU A 93 -14.98 -12.73 9.79
N LYS A 94 -14.38 -12.45 10.94
CA LYS A 94 -13.92 -11.09 11.30
C LYS A 94 -12.53 -10.78 10.75
N GLU A 95 -11.82 -11.81 10.34
CA GLU A 95 -10.46 -11.70 9.81
C GLU A 95 -10.37 -12.53 8.53
N ILE A 96 -9.70 -11.97 7.53
CA ILE A 96 -9.45 -12.65 6.25
C ILE A 96 -7.98 -12.50 5.87
N ALA A 97 -7.47 -13.50 5.15
CA ALA A 97 -6.16 -13.41 4.52
C ALA A 97 -6.30 -12.75 3.14
N VAL A 98 -5.47 -11.75 2.87
CA VAL A 98 -5.38 -11.09 1.55
C VAL A 98 -3.96 -11.25 1.02
N LEU A 99 -3.84 -11.87 -0.14
CA LEU A 99 -2.59 -12.09 -0.85
C LEU A 99 -2.35 -10.96 -1.85
N GLU A 100 -1.15 -10.39 -1.81
CA GLU A 100 -0.66 -9.37 -2.72
C GLU A 100 0.65 -9.82 -3.35
N THR A 101 0.85 -9.49 -4.63
CA THR A 101 2.17 -9.63 -5.26
C THR A 101 3.08 -8.48 -4.79
N GLY A 102 4.33 -8.79 -4.46
CA GLY A 102 5.31 -7.86 -3.93
C GLY A 102 5.61 -8.12 -2.46
N GLY A 103 6.21 -7.15 -1.79
CA GLY A 103 6.54 -7.25 -0.38
C GLY A 103 7.90 -6.65 -0.03
N PHE A 104 8.40 -6.97 1.16
CA PHE A 104 9.72 -6.55 1.61
C PHE A 104 10.70 -7.74 1.56
N ASP A 105 11.80 -7.59 0.83
CA ASP A 105 12.83 -8.63 0.63
C ASP A 105 13.92 -8.63 1.73
N GLY A 106 13.76 -7.81 2.76
CA GLY A 106 14.77 -7.55 3.80
C GLY A 106 15.62 -6.30 3.55
N LYS A 107 15.54 -5.72 2.35
CA LYS A 107 16.30 -4.53 1.92
C LYS A 107 15.44 -3.49 1.20
N ASN A 108 14.55 -3.91 0.31
CA ASN A 108 13.73 -3.08 -0.55
C ASN A 108 12.27 -3.51 -0.51
N HIS A 109 11.39 -2.57 -0.84
CA HIS A 109 9.99 -2.84 -1.12
C HIS A 109 9.84 -3.16 -2.61
N LEU A 110 9.40 -4.37 -2.92
CA LEU A 110 8.96 -4.76 -4.26
C LEU A 110 7.51 -4.31 -4.44
N THR A 111 7.30 -3.48 -5.46
CA THR A 111 6.02 -2.84 -5.78
C THR A 111 5.49 -3.33 -7.11
N MET A 112 4.18 -3.14 -7.31
CA MET A 112 3.56 -3.27 -8.63
C MET A 112 2.90 -1.96 -9.02
N GLU A 113 3.35 -1.39 -10.12
CA GLU A 113 2.99 -0.08 -10.67
C GLU A 113 3.06 1.04 -9.60
N GLU A 114 4.17 1.09 -8.85
CA GLU A 114 4.41 1.97 -7.69
C GLU A 114 3.51 1.73 -6.47
N ASN A 115 2.71 0.66 -6.45
CA ASN A 115 1.86 0.32 -5.34
C ASN A 115 2.55 -0.71 -4.43
N ARG A 116 2.82 -0.30 -3.19
CA ARG A 116 3.31 -1.18 -2.12
C ARG A 116 2.20 -2.06 -1.59
N VAL A 117 2.55 -3.25 -1.09
CA VAL A 117 1.65 -4.09 -0.27
C VAL A 117 1.12 -3.32 0.95
N MET A 118 0.02 -3.77 1.53
CA MET A 118 -0.59 -3.10 2.69
C MET A 118 0.38 -2.94 3.86
N ASP A 119 0.36 -1.77 4.50
CA ASP A 119 1.11 -1.55 5.72
C ASP A 119 0.26 -1.98 6.94
N PRO A 120 0.83 -2.73 7.89
CA PRO A 120 0.17 -3.02 9.15
C PRO A 120 -0.28 -1.75 9.88
N SER A 121 -1.38 -1.85 10.62
CA SER A 121 -2.07 -0.77 11.33
C SER A 121 -2.73 0.30 10.44
N ARG A 122 -2.64 0.19 9.11
CA ARG A 122 -3.40 1.06 8.20
C ARG A 122 -4.76 0.44 7.87
N ARG A 123 -5.73 1.32 7.60
CA ARG A 123 -7.08 0.96 7.18
C ARG A 123 -7.21 1.06 5.67
N TYR A 124 -7.99 0.15 5.09
CA TYR A 124 -8.18 0.01 3.66
C TYR A 124 -9.64 -0.28 3.32
N ILE A 125 -10.09 0.18 2.15
CA ILE A 125 -11.22 -0.39 1.43
C ILE A 125 -10.66 -1.25 0.31
N LEU A 126 -11.03 -2.54 0.32
CA LEU A 126 -10.51 -3.53 -0.62
C LEU A 126 -11.64 -4.13 -1.46
N PHE A 127 -11.40 -4.18 -2.76
CA PHE A 127 -12.15 -4.98 -3.72
C PHE A 127 -11.42 -6.30 -3.87
N LEU A 128 -12.12 -7.40 -3.59
CA LEU A 128 -11.51 -8.70 -3.38
C LEU A 128 -12.17 -9.79 -4.23
N GLU A 129 -11.33 -10.67 -4.75
CA GLU A 129 -11.69 -11.92 -5.41
C GLU A 129 -11.15 -13.11 -4.62
N LYS A 130 -11.83 -14.24 -4.69
CA LYS A 130 -11.31 -15.45 -4.04
C LYS A 130 -10.04 -15.92 -4.75
N TYR A 131 -8.96 -16.07 -3.98
CA TYR A 131 -7.72 -16.61 -4.51
C TYR A 131 -7.89 -18.10 -4.86
N LYS A 132 -7.37 -18.47 -6.03
CA LYS A 132 -7.25 -19.87 -6.46
C LYS A 132 -5.83 -20.09 -6.95
N GLY A 133 -5.01 -20.75 -6.14
CA GLY A 133 -3.65 -21.08 -6.53
C GLY A 133 -2.85 -21.70 -5.39
N PRO A 134 -1.57 -21.98 -5.64
CA PRO A 134 -0.73 -22.74 -4.71
C PRO A 134 -0.11 -21.91 -3.58
N VAL A 135 -0.09 -20.57 -3.68
CA VAL A 135 0.69 -19.69 -2.80
C VAL A 135 0.07 -19.58 -1.40
N ALA A 136 -1.26 -19.48 -1.31
CA ALA A 136 -2.01 -19.34 -0.08
C ALA A 136 -3.29 -20.19 -0.10
N LYS A 137 -3.73 -20.63 1.09
CA LYS A 137 -5.01 -21.32 1.27
C LYS A 137 -6.04 -20.35 1.83
N ASP A 138 -7.29 -20.47 1.37
CA ASP A 138 -8.44 -19.70 1.87
C ASP A 138 -8.19 -18.19 1.96
N ALA A 139 -7.52 -17.64 0.94
CA ALA A 139 -7.18 -16.24 0.83
C ALA A 139 -8.04 -15.52 -0.21
N TYR A 140 -8.04 -14.21 -0.13
CA TYR A 140 -8.50 -13.32 -1.18
C TYR A 140 -7.31 -12.68 -1.89
N VAL A 141 -7.50 -12.23 -3.13
CA VAL A 141 -6.60 -11.31 -3.82
C VAL A 141 -7.33 -10.02 -4.12
N ILE A 142 -6.57 -8.94 -4.30
CA ILE A 142 -7.13 -7.64 -4.65
C ILE A 142 -7.54 -7.66 -6.14
N THR A 143 -8.75 -7.21 -6.45
CA THR A 143 -9.23 -7.09 -7.83
C THR A 143 -8.33 -6.14 -8.63
N GLY A 144 -7.89 -6.59 -9.81
CA GLY A 144 -6.89 -5.86 -10.61
C GLY A 144 -5.51 -5.81 -9.93
N ALA A 145 -5.23 -6.76 -9.04
CA ALA A 145 -4.00 -7.00 -8.28
C ALA A 145 -3.56 -5.88 -7.31
N TYR A 146 -3.61 -4.62 -7.69
CA TYR A 146 -3.43 -3.46 -6.80
C TYR A 146 -4.56 -2.43 -6.95
N GLN A 147 -5.27 -2.43 -8.08
CA GLN A 147 -6.26 -1.39 -8.43
C GLN A 147 -7.44 -1.33 -7.45
N GLY A 148 -7.78 -2.45 -6.81
CA GLY A 148 -8.82 -2.56 -5.80
C GLY A 148 -8.46 -2.12 -4.40
N LYS A 149 -7.30 -1.51 -4.18
CA LYS A 149 -6.79 -1.13 -2.86
C LYS A 149 -6.83 0.37 -2.65
N PHE A 150 -7.72 0.83 -1.77
CA PHE A 150 -7.80 2.24 -1.36
C PHE A 150 -7.40 2.37 0.10
N ALA A 151 -6.32 3.09 0.40
CA ALA A 151 -5.97 3.34 1.79
C ALA A 151 -6.91 4.42 2.37
N VAL A 152 -7.35 4.26 3.61
CA VAL A 152 -8.34 5.14 4.25
C VAL A 152 -7.67 5.96 5.34
N ASP A 153 -7.86 7.27 5.30
CA ASP A 153 -7.47 8.20 6.36
C ASP A 153 -8.66 9.10 6.71
N GLY A 154 -9.39 8.69 7.76
CA GLY A 154 -10.64 9.33 8.16
C GLY A 154 -11.69 9.35 7.03
N HIS A 155 -11.94 10.54 6.49
CA HIS A 155 -12.87 10.75 5.38
C HIS A 155 -12.21 10.71 3.99
N ARG A 156 -10.88 10.69 3.94
CA ARG A 156 -10.11 10.65 2.70
C ARG A 156 -9.77 9.22 2.32
N VAL A 157 -9.60 9.00 1.03
CA VAL A 157 -8.97 7.80 0.51
C VAL A 157 -7.78 8.15 -0.36
N GLU A 158 -6.77 7.30 -0.30
CA GLU A 158 -5.63 7.30 -1.22
C GLU A 158 -5.91 6.20 -2.26
N ALA A 159 -6.20 6.61 -3.49
CA ALA A 159 -6.38 5.71 -4.61
C ALA A 159 -5.04 5.08 -5.02
N PRO A 160 -5.06 3.87 -5.62
CA PRO A 160 -3.84 3.27 -6.16
C PRO A 160 -3.31 4.10 -7.32
N LYS A 161 -1.99 4.09 -7.50
CA LYS A 161 -1.29 4.79 -8.58
C LYS A 161 -1.36 4.01 -9.88
N GLN A 162 -1.07 4.68 -11.00
CA GLN A 162 -0.96 4.06 -12.33
C GLN A 162 -2.25 3.28 -12.70
N VAL A 163 -3.38 3.92 -12.47
CA VAL A 163 -4.72 3.41 -12.80
C VAL A 163 -5.44 4.40 -13.70
N SER A 164 -6.65 4.06 -14.14
CA SER A 164 -7.42 5.01 -14.93
C SER A 164 -7.72 6.29 -14.13
N PRO A 165 -7.84 7.45 -14.80
CA PRO A 165 -8.20 8.70 -14.12
C PRO A 165 -9.52 8.63 -13.33
N LYS A 166 -10.46 7.78 -13.75
CA LYS A 166 -11.75 7.59 -13.06
C LYS A 166 -11.60 6.88 -11.70
N ILE A 167 -10.48 6.22 -11.47
CA ILE A 167 -10.14 5.57 -10.20
C ILE A 167 -9.22 6.50 -9.40
N GLU A 168 -8.16 7.02 -10.04
CA GLU A 168 -7.12 7.82 -9.41
C GLU A 168 -7.65 9.12 -8.78
N THR A 169 -8.68 9.73 -9.38
CA THR A 169 -9.27 10.99 -8.89
C THR A 169 -10.21 10.82 -7.71
N ILE A 170 -10.45 9.60 -7.23
CA ILE A 170 -11.28 9.35 -6.05
C ILE A 170 -10.45 9.61 -4.80
N ASP A 171 -10.75 10.69 -4.08
CA ASP A 171 -9.98 11.16 -2.93
C ASP A 171 -10.76 11.14 -1.60
N SER A 172 -12.05 10.78 -1.65
CA SER A 172 -12.92 10.69 -0.47
C SER A 172 -13.61 9.35 -0.33
N LYS A 173 -13.71 8.89 0.92
CA LYS A 173 -14.39 7.66 1.29
C LYS A 173 -15.86 7.67 0.87
N GLN A 174 -16.52 8.82 1.02
CA GLN A 174 -17.92 8.98 0.63
C GLN A 174 -18.12 8.78 -0.88
N ALA A 175 -17.26 9.38 -1.72
CA ALA A 175 -17.34 9.20 -3.17
C ALA A 175 -17.14 7.73 -3.56
N LEU A 176 -16.13 7.07 -2.98
CA LEU A 176 -15.88 5.65 -3.23
C LEU A 176 -17.10 4.78 -2.85
N ILE A 177 -17.66 4.98 -1.67
CA ILE A 177 -18.85 4.24 -1.21
C ILE A 177 -20.06 4.51 -2.10
N GLN A 178 -20.25 5.74 -2.61
CA GLN A 178 -21.32 6.02 -3.56
C GLN A 178 -21.20 5.22 -4.85
N HIS A 179 -19.98 4.98 -5.35
CA HIS A 179 -19.78 4.07 -6.49
C HIS A 179 -20.04 2.61 -6.13
N ILE A 180 -19.74 2.20 -4.89
CA ILE A 180 -19.99 0.82 -4.43
C ILE A 180 -21.49 0.53 -4.30
N SER A 181 -22.27 1.49 -3.79
CA SER A 181 -23.69 1.30 -3.46
C SER A 181 -24.67 1.48 -4.62
N LYS A 182 -24.22 2.03 -5.76
CA LYS A 182 -25.02 2.15 -6.99
C LYS A 182 -25.18 0.81 -7.70
#